data_AF-A0A6I4N526-F1
#
_entry.id   AF-A0A6I4N526-F1
#
_cell.length_a   1.000
_cell.length_b   1.000
_cell.length_c   1.000
_cell.angle_alpha   90.00
_cell.angle_beta   90.00
_cell.angle_gamma   90.00
#
_symmetry.space_group_name_H-M   'P 1'
#
loop_
_entity.id
_entity.type
_entity.pdbx_description
1 polymer ?
#
loop_
_entity_poly.entity_id
_entity_poly.type
_entity_poly.pdbx_seq_one_letter_code
_entity_poly.pdbx_strand_id
1 'polypeptide(L)'
;MSEIPGMSRIAPVLFKAACPDCRARFELSAGALRLAIGASARTTFYSFTCPECGNAVRKPAGERIVELLTGGGVRTLRLHSTV
;
A
#
# COMPACT_ATOMS: atom_id res chain seq x y z
N MET A 1 -32.20 8.73 -10.09
CA MET A 1 -31.13 7.91 -9.49
C MET A 1 -29.84 8.36 -10.14
N SER A 2 -28.93 8.97 -9.39
CA SER A 2 -27.72 9.61 -9.93
C SER A 2 -26.66 8.56 -10.26
N GLU A 3 -26.43 8.33 -11.54
CA GLU A 3 -25.32 7.51 -12.02
C GLU A 3 -24.04 8.35 -11.96
N ILE A 4 -23.09 7.92 -11.12
CA ILE A 4 -21.78 8.55 -10.98
C ILE A 4 -20.91 8.03 -12.13
N PRO A 5 -20.48 8.87 -13.10
CA PRO A 5 -19.63 8.44 -14.19
C PRO A 5 -18.17 8.57 -13.78
N GLY A 6 -17.39 7.49 -13.96
CA GLY A 6 -15.93 7.58 -13.91
C GLY A 6 -15.25 6.54 -13.04
N MET A 7 -15.48 5.25 -13.29
CA MET A 7 -14.49 4.24 -12.89
C MET A 7 -13.66 3.91 -14.12
N SER A 8 -12.64 4.73 -14.38
CA SER A 8 -11.54 4.32 -15.25
C SER A 8 -11.05 2.98 -14.70
N ARG A 9 -11.34 1.89 -15.41
CA ARG A 9 -10.84 0.55 -15.08
C ARG A 9 -9.34 0.53 -15.36
N ILE A 10 -8.59 1.24 -14.54
CA ILE A 10 -7.15 1.05 -14.40
C ILE A 10 -7.04 -0.41 -13.97
N ALA A 11 -6.43 -1.24 -14.83
CA ALA A 11 -6.19 -2.63 -14.48
C ALA A 11 -5.56 -2.67 -13.08
N PRO A 12 -6.10 -3.45 -12.13
CA PRO A 12 -5.61 -3.41 -10.77
C PRO A 12 -4.15 -3.87 -10.78
N VAL A 13 -3.22 -2.96 -10.47
CA VAL A 13 -1.83 -3.35 -10.24
C VAL A 13 -1.84 -4.24 -9.01
N LEU A 14 -1.46 -5.50 -9.21
CA LEU A 14 -1.38 -6.51 -8.18
C LEU A 14 0.06 -6.58 -7.67
N PHE A 15 0.21 -6.43 -6.35
CA PHE A 15 1.48 -6.50 -5.65
C PHE A 15 1.55 -7.82 -4.91
N LYS A 16 2.58 -8.61 -5.20
CA LYS A 16 2.83 -9.86 -4.49
C LYS A 16 3.36 -9.55 -3.09
N ALA A 17 2.59 -9.95 -2.08
CA ALA A 17 2.96 -9.83 -0.69
C ALA A 17 3.09 -11.21 -0.04
N ALA A 18 4.03 -11.30 0.88
CA ALA A 18 4.19 -12.46 1.74
C ALA A 18 4.07 -11.99 3.19
N CYS A 19 3.19 -12.64 3.95
CA CYS A 19 3.06 -12.43 5.38
C CYS A 19 4.23 -13.13 6.10
N PRO A 20 5.02 -12.44 6.93
CA PRO A 20 6.10 -13.07 7.68
C PRO A 20 5.59 -14.00 8.79
N ASP A 21 4.37 -13.78 9.29
CA ASP A 21 3.78 -14.56 10.39
C ASP A 21 3.24 -15.93 9.91
N CYS A 22 2.30 -15.93 8.96
CA CYS A 22 1.71 -17.17 8.45
C CYS A 22 2.43 -17.73 7.21
N ARG A 23 3.41 -16.98 6.65
CA ARG A 23 4.15 -17.33 5.42
C ARG A 23 3.29 -17.49 4.16
N ALA A 24 2.00 -17.13 4.23
CA ALA A 24 1.13 -17.13 3.07
C ALA A 24 1.56 -16.06 2.04
N ARG A 25 1.41 -16.41 0.77
CA ARG A 25 1.72 -15.54 -0.38
C ARG A 25 0.41 -15.20 -1.08
N PHE A 26 0.17 -13.92 -1.29
CA PHE A 26 -1.08 -13.43 -1.88
C PHE A 26 -0.81 -12.17 -2.69
N GLU A 27 -1.77 -11.83 -3.54
CA GLU A 27 -1.71 -10.67 -4.42
C GLU A 27 -2.63 -9.60 -3.86
N LEU A 28 -2.05 -8.45 -3.50
CA LEU A 28 -2.78 -7.29 -2.99
C LEU A 28 -2.96 -6.27 -4.09
N SER A 29 -4.17 -5.73 -4.22
CA SER A 29 -4.38 -4.55 -5.04
C SER A 29 -3.81 -3.30 -4.37
N ALA A 30 -3.55 -2.27 -5.17
CA ALA A 30 -3.09 -0.96 -4.67
C ALA A 30 -3.97 -0.39 -3.53
N GLY A 31 -5.27 -0.70 -3.52
CA GLY A 31 -6.20 -0.26 -2.48
C GLY A 31 -6.07 -0.99 -1.13
N ALA A 32 -5.46 -2.17 -1.12
CA ALA A 32 -5.23 -2.95 0.10
C ALA A 32 -3.90 -2.60 0.80
N LEU A 33 -2.98 -1.93 0.08
CA LEU A 33 -1.74 -1.40 0.61
C LEU A 33 -1.93 0.03 1.08
N ARG A 34 -1.27 0.36 2.20
CA ARG A 34 -1.22 1.73 2.72
C ARG A 34 0.23 2.16 2.77
N LEU A 35 0.58 3.16 1.99
CA LEU A 35 1.92 3.75 2.01
C LEU A 35 1.90 5.01 2.86
N ALA A 36 2.63 5.01 3.97
CA ALA A 36 2.82 6.20 4.79
C ALA A 36 4.17 6.84 4.45
N ILE A 37 4.16 8.07 3.95
CA ILE A 37 5.35 8.81 3.55
C ILE A 37 5.60 9.90 4.60
N GLY A 38 6.76 9.84 5.26
CA GLY A 38 7.23 10.86 6.20
C GLY A 38 8.21 11.84 5.56
N ALA A 39 8.87 12.66 6.38
CA ALA A 39 9.85 13.65 5.92
C ALA A 39 11.12 13.03 5.29
N SER A 40 11.37 11.75 5.50
CA SER A 40 12.53 11.02 4.96
C SER A 40 12.20 9.54 4.65
N ALA A 41 13.02 8.87 3.85
CA ALA A 41 12.87 7.45 3.54
C ALA A 41 12.85 6.55 4.80
N ARG A 42 13.60 6.91 5.84
CA ARG A 42 13.57 6.22 7.15
C ARG A 42 12.22 6.31 7.85
N THR A 43 11.48 7.39 7.63
CA THR A 43 10.14 7.63 8.17
C THR A 43 9.03 7.18 7.22
N THR A 44 9.39 6.46 6.15
CA THR A 44 8.46 5.99 5.11
C THR A 44 8.28 4.49 5.22
N PHE A 45 7.02 4.05 5.30
CA PHE A 45 6.68 2.66 5.57
C PHE A 45 5.38 2.30 4.88
N TYR A 46 5.32 1.09 4.34
CA TYR A 46 4.07 0.53 3.85
C TYR A 46 3.55 -0.49 4.85
N SER A 47 2.24 -0.52 5.02
CA SER A 47 1.54 -1.54 5.78
C SER A 47 0.44 -2.18 4.96
N PHE A 48 0.21 -3.45 5.23
CA PHE A 48 -0.88 -4.22 4.64
C PHE A 48 -1.40 -5.22 5.67
N THR A 49 -2.68 -5.54 5.54
CA THR A 49 -3.32 -6.57 6.36
C THR A 49 -3.29 -7.88 5.60
N CYS A 50 -2.80 -8.94 6.24
CA CYS A 50 -2.85 -10.28 5.66
C CYS A 50 -4.31 -10.79 5.71
N PRO A 51 -4.91 -11.17 4.56
CA PRO A 51 -6.28 -11.70 4.55
C PRO A 51 -6.37 -13.11 5.15
N GLU A 52 -5.27 -13.84 5.21
CA GLU A 52 -5.23 -15.23 5.71
C GLU A 52 -5.23 -15.28 7.25
N CYS A 53 -4.45 -14.43 7.91
CA CYS A 53 -4.33 -14.42 9.37
C CYS A 53 -4.81 -13.13 10.04
N GLY A 54 -5.19 -12.11 9.27
CA GLY A 54 -5.59 -10.80 9.79
C GLY A 54 -4.43 -9.93 10.31
N ASN A 55 -3.18 -10.40 10.26
CA ASN A 55 -2.07 -9.65 10.87
C ASN A 55 -1.70 -8.40 10.05
N ALA A 56 -1.41 -7.30 10.76
CA ALA A 56 -0.97 -6.05 10.17
C ALA A 56 0.56 -6.06 10.00
N VAL A 57 1.01 -6.30 8.77
CA VAL A 57 2.43 -6.37 8.44
C VAL A 57 2.92 -4.97 8.04
N ARG A 58 4.00 -4.51 8.66
CA ARG A 58 4.63 -3.22 8.35
C ARG A 58 6.04 -3.44 7.82
N LYS A 59 6.35 -2.84 6.68
CA LYS A 59 7.67 -2.94 6.06
C LYS A 59 8.19 -1.54 5.69
N PRO A 60 9.50 -1.27 5.85
CA PRO A 60 10.07 0.00 5.45
C PRO A 60 9.96 0.17 3.92
N ALA A 61 9.57 1.37 3.49
CA ALA A 61 9.48 1.72 2.08
C ALA A 61 10.70 2.58 1.73
N GLY A 62 11.69 1.98 1.06
CA GLY A 62 12.78 2.74 0.43
C GLY A 62 12.28 3.52 -0.78
N GLU A 63 13.09 4.45 -1.30
CA GLU A 63 12.72 5.34 -2.42
C GLU A 63 12.13 4.56 -3.62
N ARG A 64 12.81 3.50 -4.06
CA ARG A 64 12.34 2.68 -5.18
C ARG A 64 10.98 2.01 -4.94
N ILE A 65 10.68 1.61 -3.70
CA ILE A 65 9.38 1.01 -3.35
C ILE A 65 8.29 2.09 -3.31
N VAL A 66 8.62 3.29 -2.82
CA VAL A 66 7.71 4.45 -2.83
C VAL A 66 7.30 4.78 -4.26
N GLU A 67 8.26 4.88 -5.17
CA GLU A 67 7.99 5.18 -6.58
C GLU A 67 7.09 4.13 -7.22
N LEU A 68 7.38 2.84 -7.00
CA LEU A 68 6.57 1.74 -7.54
C LEU A 68 5.14 1.73 -6.99
N LEU A 69 4.97 1.91 -5.68
CA LEU A 69 3.66 1.92 -5.05
C LEU A 69 2.85 3.16 -5.47
N THR A 70 3.50 4.32 -5.50
CA THR A 70 2.87 5.59 -5.91
C THR A 70 2.47 5.55 -7.39
N GLY A 71 3.35 5.04 -8.26
CA GLY A 71 3.07 4.85 -9.69
C GLY A 71 1.98 3.80 -9.95
N GLY A 72 1.85 2.80 -9.07
CA GLY A 72 0.79 1.79 -9.12
C GLY A 72 -0.56 2.23 -8.52
N GLY A 73 -0.68 3.48 -8.07
CA GLY A 73 -1.94 4.04 -7.54
C GLY A 73 -2.25 3.67 -6.09
N VAL A 74 -1.24 3.26 -5.30
CA VAL A 74 -1.41 2.98 -3.88
C VAL A 74 -1.75 4.27 -3.13
N ARG A 75 -2.70 4.18 -2.19
CA ARG A 75 -3.08 5.31 -1.35
C ARG A 75 -1.90 5.73 -0.48
N THR A 76 -1.36 6.92 -0.78
CA THR A 76 -0.30 7.54 0.00
C THR A 76 -0.89 8.39 1.12
N LEU A 77 -0.55 8.05 2.35
CA LEU A 77 -0.79 8.87 3.52
C LEU A 77 0.48 9.69 3.81
N ARG A 78 0.42 11.01 3.65
CA ARG A 78 1.50 11.89 4.10
C ARG A 78 1.38 12.09 5.60
N LEU A 79 2.41 11.70 6.34
CA LEU A 79 2.52 12.03 7.76
C LEU A 79 3.05 13.45 7.85
N HIS A 80 2.19 14.39 8.23
CA HIS A 80 2.64 15.69 8.70
C HIS A 80 3.23 15.47 10.10
N SER A 81 4.55 15.39 10.19
CA SER A 81 5.26 15.52 11.46
C SER A 81 5.00 16.93 11.98
N THR A 82 4.00 17.07 12.84
CA THR A 82 3.81 18.28 13.64
C THR A 82 4.81 18.14 14.78
N VAL A 83 6.01 18.69 14.57
CA VAL A 83 7.01 18.86 15.63
C VAL A 83 6.65 20.06 16.49
#